data_AF-R7ZTK0-F1
#
_entry.id   AF-R7ZTK0-F1
#
_cell.length_a   1.000
_cell.length_b   1.000
_cell.length_c   1.000
_cell.angle_alpha   90.00
_cell.angle_beta   90.00
_cell.angle_gamma   90.00
#
_symmetry.space_group_name_H-M   'P 1'
#
loop_
_entity.id
_entity.type
_entity.pdbx_description
1 polymer ?
#
loop_
_entity_poly.entity_id
_entity_poly.type
_entity_poly.pdbx_seq_one_letter_code
_entity_poly.pdbx_strand_id
1 'polypeptide(L)'
;MKKIVFIVFLSLLSFGCHKKTQKRQFKMETIEEISIKTNDLISVNPGNTKFIETDSGTFLFAYNHVEKNYQFIDFSNGKVNHKIPLTFEGPNSVKGFLGATLTGPDSIWLTFSPPAIGLINFKGELLLKRQIPNDRVSVTALITTFYKPIIQIGAEIYGPQPYFMGHHEMDKEQIAKHQLVFSYSFGIETTSWHEVFYSSTYWDNGKKLTDYSWDERDGKIYIAPYYDHQIQIFDSATKRVVKGNEVKSLYVNRFNFVDNIPSGFEEANRNILESDQYGPFVYDRFRDLFYRVFIPSYKSDSELSSEELRFFVRSRPYAGIMVLDSELNVLGEHIFDKFEIHPSTNMFVGEKGLYLSLNNENHPDYDENHFRYRVVRFDIEE
;
A
#
# COMPACT_ATOMS: atom_id res chain seq x y z
N MET A 1 -80.25 14.00 4.64
CA MET A 1 -79.10 13.94 5.57
C MET A 1 -78.31 12.66 5.32
N LYS A 2 -76.98 12.78 5.37
CA LYS A 2 -75.93 11.73 5.30
C LYS A 2 -75.63 11.13 3.92
N LYS A 3 -74.58 11.71 3.29
CA LYS A 3 -73.76 11.10 2.24
C LYS A 3 -72.97 9.94 2.86
N ILE A 4 -73.04 8.75 2.26
CA ILE A 4 -72.19 7.60 2.61
C ILE A 4 -71.06 7.57 1.59
N VAL A 5 -69.84 7.79 2.08
CA VAL A 5 -68.59 7.77 1.31
C VAL A 5 -68.16 6.32 1.12
N PHE A 6 -67.95 5.92 -0.12
CA PHE A 6 -67.41 4.63 -0.52
C PHE A 6 -65.88 4.69 -0.42
N ILE A 7 -65.30 4.02 0.58
CA ILE A 7 -63.84 3.89 0.74
C ILE A 7 -63.42 2.57 0.09
N VAL A 8 -62.78 2.67 -1.08
CA VAL A 8 -62.12 1.55 -1.77
C VAL A 8 -60.77 1.32 -1.06
N PHE A 9 -60.66 0.22 -0.32
CA PHE A 9 -59.39 -0.25 0.23
C PHE A 9 -58.64 -1.04 -0.86
N LEU A 10 -57.70 -0.38 -1.53
CA LEU A 10 -56.77 -1.00 -2.48
C LEU A 10 -55.67 -1.71 -1.68
N SER A 11 -55.79 -3.02 -1.51
CA SER A 11 -54.76 -3.88 -0.91
C SER A 11 -53.67 -4.19 -1.95
N LEU A 12 -52.67 -3.30 -2.03
CA LEU A 12 -51.41 -3.58 -2.71
C LEU A 12 -50.60 -4.58 -1.86
N LEU A 13 -50.72 -5.87 -2.19
CA LEU A 13 -49.81 -6.92 -1.75
C LEU A 13 -48.45 -6.69 -2.43
N SER A 14 -47.54 -6.02 -1.73
CA SER A 14 -46.13 -5.99 -2.07
C SER A 14 -45.52 -7.37 -1.78
N PHE A 15 -45.29 -8.15 -2.84
CA PHE A 15 -44.35 -9.28 -2.81
C PHE A 15 -42.93 -8.73 -2.58
N GLY A 16 -42.58 -8.52 -1.32
CA GLY A 16 -41.21 -8.29 -0.89
C GLY A 16 -40.41 -9.57 -1.07
N CYS A 17 -39.76 -9.73 -2.21
CA CYS A 17 -38.77 -10.77 -2.45
C CYS A 17 -37.56 -10.48 -1.55
N HIS A 18 -37.58 -10.99 -0.31
CA HIS A 18 -36.41 -11.06 0.55
C HIS A 18 -35.43 -12.05 -0.10
N LYS A 19 -34.52 -11.55 -0.94
CA LYS A 19 -33.29 -12.31 -1.24
C LYS A 19 -32.59 -12.49 0.10
N LYS A 20 -32.69 -13.70 0.67
CA LYS A 20 -31.76 -14.13 1.72
C LYS A 20 -30.37 -13.97 1.13
N THR A 21 -29.61 -12.99 1.60
CA THR A 21 -28.19 -12.90 1.35
C THR A 21 -27.58 -14.16 1.96
N GLN A 22 -27.30 -15.14 1.11
CA GLN A 22 -26.55 -16.32 1.50
C GLN A 22 -25.20 -15.79 2.02
N LYS A 23 -24.89 -16.05 3.29
CA LYS A 23 -23.58 -15.68 3.85
C LYS A 23 -22.56 -16.52 3.08
N ARG A 24 -21.84 -15.90 2.15
CA ARG A 24 -20.67 -16.50 1.51
C ARG A 24 -19.75 -16.98 2.61
N GLN A 25 -19.36 -18.25 2.55
CA GLN A 25 -18.40 -18.79 3.49
C GLN A 25 -17.03 -18.33 3.02
N PHE A 26 -16.39 -17.49 3.84
CA PHE A 26 -15.06 -16.96 3.59
C PHE A 26 -14.07 -17.68 4.49
N LYS A 27 -13.09 -18.35 3.90
CA LYS A 27 -12.08 -19.10 4.65
C LYS A 27 -10.70 -18.85 4.07
N MET A 28 -9.73 -18.60 4.94
CA MET A 28 -8.33 -18.59 4.56
C MET A 28 -7.78 -20.02 4.61
N GLU A 29 -7.08 -20.43 3.56
CA GLU A 29 -6.31 -21.67 3.48
C GLU A 29 -4.81 -21.34 3.50
N THR A 30 -4.04 -22.06 4.33
CA THR A 30 -2.57 -22.01 4.27
C THR A 30 -2.10 -23.06 3.27
N ILE A 31 -1.42 -22.60 2.22
CA ILE A 31 -0.87 -23.45 1.16
C ILE A 31 0.48 -24.03 1.58
N GLU A 32 1.35 -23.17 2.10
CA GLU A 32 2.66 -23.57 2.62
C GLU A 32 3.26 -22.48 3.52
N GLU A 33 4.25 -22.86 4.31
CA GLU A 33 5.14 -21.94 5.00
C GLU A 33 6.56 -22.12 4.47
N ILE A 34 7.24 -20.99 4.26
CA ILE A 34 8.54 -20.93 3.61
C ILE A 34 9.50 -20.23 4.56
N SER A 35 10.68 -20.80 4.76
CA SER A 35 11.77 -20.19 5.51
C SER A 35 13.05 -20.23 4.68
N ILE A 36 13.61 -19.06 4.41
CA ILE A 36 14.78 -18.89 3.54
C ILE A 36 15.85 -18.21 4.36
N LYS A 37 16.94 -18.93 4.64
CA LYS A 37 18.10 -18.35 5.32
C LYS A 37 18.80 -17.35 4.39
N THR A 38 18.98 -16.12 4.84
CA THR A 38 19.90 -15.18 4.20
C THR A 38 21.30 -15.35 4.76
N ASN A 39 22.29 -15.35 3.87
CA ASN A 39 23.71 -15.30 4.26
C ASN A 39 24.31 -13.89 4.10
N ASP A 40 23.47 -12.92 3.68
CA ASP A 40 23.87 -11.54 3.46
C ASP A 40 23.29 -10.62 4.54
N LEU A 41 23.97 -9.51 4.82
CA LEU A 41 23.53 -8.52 5.82
C LEU A 41 22.38 -7.67 5.27
N ILE A 42 21.18 -8.25 5.23
CA ILE A 42 19.96 -7.61 4.72
C ILE A 42 18.83 -7.70 5.75
N SER A 43 17.97 -6.69 5.78
CA SER A 43 16.76 -6.73 6.62
C SER A 43 15.77 -7.76 6.08
N VAL A 44 15.21 -8.58 6.98
CA VAL A 44 14.14 -9.55 6.68
C VAL A 44 12.78 -8.91 6.42
N ASN A 45 12.64 -7.60 6.65
CA ASN A 45 11.49 -6.80 6.20
C ASN A 45 11.98 -5.60 5.37
N PRO A 46 12.50 -5.82 4.15
CA PRO A 46 13.03 -4.72 3.36
C PRO A 46 11.90 -3.73 2.99
N GLY A 47 12.20 -2.43 3.02
CA GLY A 47 11.20 -1.38 2.70
C GLY A 47 10.83 -1.31 1.21
N ASN A 48 11.71 -1.83 0.35
CA ASN A 48 11.52 -1.96 -1.09
C ASN A 48 11.80 -3.40 -1.48
N THR A 49 10.73 -4.14 -1.80
CA THR A 49 10.78 -5.55 -2.19
C THR A 49 9.89 -5.77 -3.40
N LYS A 50 10.27 -6.67 -4.31
CA LYS A 50 9.41 -7.17 -5.37
C LYS A 50 9.64 -8.66 -5.56
N PHE A 51 8.56 -9.42 -5.63
CA PHE A 51 8.60 -10.82 -5.98
C PHE A 51 8.54 -11.00 -7.49
N ILE A 52 9.40 -11.87 -8.01
CA ILE A 52 9.61 -12.05 -9.44
C ILE A 52 9.59 -13.53 -9.74
N GLU A 53 8.64 -13.95 -10.54
CA GLU A 53 8.55 -15.30 -11.09
C GLU A 53 8.93 -15.24 -12.58
N THR A 54 9.94 -16.01 -12.97
CA THR A 54 10.37 -16.17 -14.37
C THR A 54 10.64 -17.64 -14.68
N ASP A 55 10.78 -17.99 -15.96
CA ASP A 55 11.17 -19.34 -16.38
C ASP A 55 12.52 -19.79 -15.80
N SER A 56 13.39 -18.85 -15.44
CA SER A 56 14.71 -19.12 -14.86
C SER A 56 14.70 -19.27 -13.33
N GLY A 57 13.57 -19.03 -12.68
CA GLY A 57 13.40 -19.19 -11.24
C GLY A 57 12.60 -18.06 -10.59
N THR A 58 12.54 -18.14 -9.27
CA THR A 58 11.79 -17.20 -8.43
C THR A 58 12.77 -16.38 -7.59
N PHE A 59 12.59 -15.07 -7.59
CA PHE A 59 13.50 -14.13 -6.95
C PHE A 59 12.78 -13.11 -6.07
N LEU A 60 13.41 -12.77 -4.96
CA LEU A 60 13.12 -11.55 -4.22
C LEU A 60 14.09 -10.46 -4.67
N PHE A 61 13.56 -9.41 -5.29
CA PHE A 61 14.31 -8.18 -5.54
C PHE A 61 14.21 -7.29 -4.30
N ALA A 62 15.32 -7.00 -3.63
CA ALA A 62 15.32 -6.26 -2.38
C ALA A 62 16.45 -5.23 -2.30
N TYR A 63 16.19 -4.13 -1.59
CA TYR A 63 17.23 -3.15 -1.28
C TYR A 63 18.05 -3.58 -0.06
N ASN A 64 19.35 -3.78 -0.24
CA ASN A 64 20.30 -3.92 0.84
C ASN A 64 20.91 -2.55 1.18
N HIS A 65 20.46 -1.96 2.29
CA HIS A 65 20.91 -0.65 2.75
C HIS A 65 22.31 -0.68 3.38
N VAL A 66 22.76 -1.82 3.89
CA VAL A 66 24.09 -1.99 4.51
C VAL A 66 25.15 -1.99 3.42
N GLU A 67 24.97 -2.82 2.40
CA GLU A 67 25.90 -2.93 1.28
C GLU A 67 25.63 -1.91 0.15
N LYS A 68 24.53 -1.16 0.24
CA LYS A 68 24.12 -0.13 -0.72
C LYS A 68 23.99 -0.68 -2.15
N ASN A 69 23.24 -1.77 -2.28
CA ASN A 69 22.93 -2.38 -3.58
C ASN A 69 21.50 -2.92 -3.60
N TYR A 70 20.96 -3.12 -4.79
CA TYR A 70 19.79 -3.98 -4.97
C TYR A 70 20.24 -5.40 -5.26
N GLN A 71 19.52 -6.37 -4.70
CA GLN A 71 19.87 -7.79 -4.79
C GLN A 71 18.74 -8.56 -5.43
N PHE A 72 19.08 -9.51 -6.30
CA PHE A 72 18.20 -10.62 -6.66
C PHE A 72 18.55 -11.81 -5.79
N ILE A 73 17.69 -12.11 -4.83
CA ILE A 73 17.84 -13.22 -3.89
C ILE A 73 17.02 -14.38 -4.43
N ASP A 74 17.65 -15.52 -4.69
CA ASP A 74 16.98 -16.76 -5.09
C ASP A 74 16.04 -17.20 -3.97
N PHE A 75 14.75 -17.25 -4.29
CA PHE A 75 13.70 -17.51 -3.31
C PHE A 75 13.71 -18.97 -2.80
N SER A 76 14.36 -19.89 -3.52
CA SER A 76 14.43 -21.30 -3.09
C SER A 76 15.47 -21.54 -1.98
N ASN A 77 16.52 -20.70 -1.92
CA ASN A 77 17.71 -21.01 -1.13
C ASN A 77 18.41 -19.79 -0.50
N GLY A 78 17.92 -18.57 -0.76
CA GLY A 78 18.42 -17.34 -0.13
C GLY A 78 19.74 -16.83 -0.67
N LYS A 79 20.30 -17.45 -1.72
CA LYS A 79 21.55 -16.98 -2.34
C LYS A 79 21.30 -15.74 -3.16
N VAL A 80 22.22 -14.78 -3.06
CA VAL A 80 22.22 -13.61 -3.93
C VAL A 80 22.79 -13.99 -5.29
N ASN A 81 21.94 -13.98 -6.32
CA ASN A 81 22.32 -14.34 -7.68
C ASN A 81 22.90 -13.14 -8.45
N HIS A 82 22.45 -11.93 -8.15
CA HIS A 82 22.95 -10.71 -8.78
C HIS A 82 22.86 -9.52 -7.82
N LYS A 83 23.88 -8.65 -7.87
CA LYS A 83 23.94 -7.39 -7.11
C LYS A 83 24.04 -6.23 -8.09
N ILE A 84 23.19 -5.23 -7.89
CA ILE A 84 23.18 -3.98 -8.65
C ILE A 84 23.77 -2.89 -7.75
N PRO A 85 25.01 -2.45 -8.00
CA PRO A 85 25.66 -1.48 -7.14
C PRO A 85 24.97 -0.11 -7.23
N LEU A 86 24.89 0.60 -6.11
CA LEU A 86 24.49 2.00 -6.08
C LEU A 86 25.72 2.86 -5.78
N THR A 87 26.06 3.78 -6.69
CA THR A 87 27.14 4.75 -6.44
C THR A 87 26.55 6.06 -5.92
N PHE A 88 27.26 6.71 -4.99
CA PHE A 88 26.84 8.00 -4.41
C PHE A 88 27.71 9.16 -4.90
N GLU A 89 28.69 8.87 -5.75
CA GLU A 89 29.63 9.81 -6.32
C GLU A 89 29.81 9.51 -7.82
N GLY A 90 30.38 10.48 -8.54
CA GLY A 90 30.61 10.37 -9.98
C GLY A 90 29.35 10.48 -10.84
N PRO A 91 29.47 10.20 -12.15
CA PRO A 91 28.39 10.42 -13.13
C PRO A 91 27.16 9.53 -12.91
N ASN A 92 27.33 8.37 -12.26
CA ASN A 92 26.24 7.43 -11.94
C ASN A 92 25.61 7.66 -10.56
N SER A 93 25.94 8.78 -9.89
CA SER A 93 25.51 9.02 -8.51
C SER A 93 23.99 9.02 -8.35
N VAL A 94 23.50 8.15 -7.48
CA VAL A 94 22.10 8.11 -7.01
C VAL A 94 21.93 8.83 -5.68
N LYS A 95 22.84 9.74 -5.30
CA LYS A 95 22.75 10.50 -4.04
C LYS A 95 21.38 11.19 -3.92
N GLY A 96 20.77 11.02 -2.75
CA GLY A 96 19.44 11.57 -2.42
C GLY A 96 18.26 10.75 -2.95
N PHE A 97 18.47 9.53 -3.45
CA PHE A 97 17.35 8.65 -3.79
C PHE A 97 16.57 8.25 -2.52
N LEU A 98 15.25 8.06 -2.68
CA LEU A 98 14.32 7.77 -1.59
C LEU A 98 13.49 6.50 -1.81
N GLY A 99 13.77 5.76 -2.89
CA GLY A 99 13.17 4.47 -3.19
C GLY A 99 13.45 4.03 -4.62
N ALA A 100 13.09 2.79 -4.93
CA ALA A 100 13.14 2.28 -6.28
C ALA A 100 12.01 1.33 -6.62
N THR A 101 11.75 1.17 -7.92
CA THR A 101 10.85 0.16 -8.46
C THR A 101 11.47 -0.50 -9.68
N LEU A 102 11.56 -1.83 -9.66
CA LEU A 102 11.88 -2.63 -10.83
C LEU A 102 10.65 -2.70 -11.75
N THR A 103 10.75 -2.12 -12.94
CA THR A 103 9.64 -2.04 -13.92
C THR A 103 9.80 -2.98 -15.11
N GLY A 104 11.02 -3.42 -15.38
CA GLY A 104 11.32 -4.40 -16.41
C GLY A 104 12.76 -4.90 -16.34
N PRO A 105 13.17 -5.76 -17.28
CA PRO A 105 14.57 -6.16 -17.42
C PRO A 105 15.46 -4.93 -17.59
N ASP A 106 16.53 -4.87 -16.80
CA ASP A 106 17.52 -3.79 -16.86
C ASP A 106 16.94 -2.37 -16.64
N SER A 107 15.77 -2.26 -15.99
CA SER A 107 15.02 -0.99 -15.84
C SER A 107 14.50 -0.79 -14.41
N ILE A 108 15.24 0.01 -13.64
CA ILE A 108 14.89 0.36 -12.26
C ILE A 108 14.70 1.86 -12.14
N TRP A 109 13.46 2.26 -11.84
CA TRP A 109 13.13 3.66 -11.58
C TRP A 109 13.44 4.02 -10.13
N LEU A 110 14.01 5.20 -9.93
CA LEU A 110 14.36 5.79 -8.65
C LEU A 110 13.59 7.08 -8.45
N THR A 111 13.26 7.40 -7.21
CA THR A 111 12.73 8.71 -6.81
C THR A 111 13.73 9.42 -5.89
N PHE A 112 13.69 10.77 -5.82
CA PHE A 112 14.72 11.55 -5.14
C PHE A 112 14.18 12.72 -4.29
N SER A 113 15.05 13.25 -3.42
CA SER A 113 15.01 14.63 -2.93
C SER A 113 16.26 15.40 -3.38
N PRO A 114 16.15 16.60 -4.00
CA PRO A 114 14.92 17.28 -4.45
C PRO A 114 14.07 16.44 -5.44
N PRO A 115 12.79 16.80 -5.68
CA PRO A 115 11.82 15.97 -6.40
C PRO A 115 12.26 15.64 -7.82
N ALA A 116 12.68 14.40 -8.02
CA ALA A 116 13.11 13.90 -9.33
C ALA A 116 12.82 12.42 -9.46
N ILE A 117 12.80 11.97 -10.72
CA ILE A 117 12.89 10.57 -11.10
C ILE A 117 14.25 10.29 -11.73
N GLY A 118 14.66 9.03 -11.69
CA GLY A 118 15.82 8.56 -12.44
C GLY A 118 15.67 7.11 -12.85
N LEU A 119 16.41 6.69 -13.86
CA LEU A 119 16.42 5.33 -14.38
C LEU A 119 17.84 4.79 -14.30
N ILE A 120 18.01 3.63 -13.65
CA ILE A 120 19.27 2.89 -13.64
C ILE A 120 19.08 1.52 -14.29
N ASN A 121 20.19 0.98 -14.80
CA ASN A 121 20.27 -0.40 -15.28
C ASN A 121 20.86 -1.34 -14.21
N PHE A 122 21.00 -2.63 -14.53
CA PHE A 122 21.53 -3.67 -13.63
C PHE A 122 23.04 -3.58 -13.40
N LYS A 123 23.74 -2.69 -14.10
CA LYS A 123 25.13 -2.32 -13.81
C LYS A 123 25.22 -1.14 -12.83
N GLY A 124 24.10 -0.52 -12.47
CA GLY A 124 24.05 0.68 -11.64
C GLY A 124 24.37 1.96 -12.41
N GLU A 125 24.33 1.94 -13.74
CA GLU A 125 24.55 3.13 -14.57
C GLU A 125 23.29 4.00 -14.58
N LEU A 126 23.45 5.31 -14.35
CA LEU A 126 22.34 6.26 -14.36
C LEU A 126 22.05 6.70 -15.79
N LEU A 127 21.01 6.13 -16.38
CA LEU A 127 20.60 6.38 -17.76
C LEU A 127 19.82 7.69 -17.92
N LEU A 128 19.05 8.05 -16.89
CA LEU A 128 18.19 9.22 -16.89
C LEU A 128 18.09 9.81 -15.49
N LYS A 129 18.04 11.14 -15.40
CA LYS A 129 17.53 11.87 -14.23
C LYS A 129 16.75 13.09 -14.69
N ARG A 130 15.54 13.28 -14.15
CA ARG A 130 14.63 14.38 -14.53
C ARG A 130 13.93 14.92 -13.29
N GLN A 131 13.95 16.25 -13.14
CA GLN A 131 13.20 16.94 -12.10
C GLN A 131 11.70 16.86 -12.40
N ILE A 132 10.90 16.72 -11.35
CA ILE A 132 9.44 16.69 -11.42
C ILE A 132 8.93 17.93 -10.66
N PRO A 133 8.88 19.11 -11.31
CA PRO A 133 8.37 20.31 -10.67
C PRO A 133 6.86 20.21 -10.47
N ASN A 134 6.34 20.84 -9.42
CA ASN A 134 4.91 21.03 -9.21
C ASN A 134 4.67 22.52 -8.94
N ASP A 135 3.90 23.16 -9.82
CA ASP A 135 3.64 24.60 -9.72
C ASP A 135 2.46 24.92 -8.78
N ARG A 136 1.62 23.92 -8.45
CA ARG A 136 0.46 24.09 -7.58
C ARG A 136 0.82 23.94 -6.10
N VAL A 137 1.71 23.01 -5.78
CA VAL A 137 2.10 22.72 -4.39
C VAL A 137 3.60 22.49 -4.30
N SER A 138 4.23 23.00 -3.24
CA SER A 138 5.62 22.71 -2.95
C SER A 138 5.81 21.23 -2.65
N VAL A 139 6.63 20.56 -3.46
CA VAL A 139 7.03 19.17 -3.29
C VAL A 139 8.52 19.16 -2.90
N THR A 140 8.87 18.46 -1.82
CA THR A 140 10.26 18.42 -1.29
C THR A 140 11.00 17.15 -1.67
N ALA A 141 10.24 16.08 -1.93
CA ALA A 141 10.74 14.75 -2.23
C ALA A 141 9.67 13.97 -2.99
N LEU A 142 10.12 13.07 -3.87
CA LEU A 142 9.32 11.97 -4.38
C LEU A 142 9.79 10.69 -3.69
N ILE A 143 8.86 9.89 -3.18
CA ILE A 143 9.17 8.68 -2.41
C ILE A 143 8.36 7.53 -2.96
N THR A 144 9.06 6.47 -3.36
CA THR A 144 8.46 5.19 -3.70
C THR A 144 8.82 4.15 -2.64
N THR A 145 7.86 3.29 -2.35
CA THR A 145 7.95 2.17 -1.40
C THR A 145 7.31 0.95 -2.06
N PHE A 146 7.38 -0.25 -1.47
CA PHE A 146 6.72 -1.42 -2.06
C PHE A 146 5.19 -1.25 -2.24
N TYR A 147 4.54 -0.45 -1.39
CA TYR A 147 3.09 -0.17 -1.43
C TYR A 147 2.75 1.07 -2.29
N LYS A 148 3.77 1.80 -2.72
CA LYS A 148 3.65 2.94 -3.64
C LYS A 148 4.71 2.85 -4.73
N PRO A 149 4.73 1.76 -5.53
CA PRO A 149 5.72 1.60 -6.59
C PRO A 149 5.53 2.67 -7.68
N ILE A 150 6.56 2.94 -8.47
CA ILE A 150 6.39 3.56 -9.78
C ILE A 150 5.64 2.57 -10.68
N ILE A 151 4.55 3.01 -11.29
CA ILE A 151 3.74 2.19 -12.18
C ILE A 151 4.05 2.60 -13.62
N GLN A 152 4.52 1.66 -14.44
CA GLN A 152 4.78 1.91 -15.85
C GLN A 152 3.63 1.37 -16.70
N ILE A 153 3.02 2.25 -17.51
CA ILE A 153 1.94 1.89 -18.44
C ILE A 153 2.34 2.41 -19.82
N GLY A 154 2.74 1.50 -20.71
CA GLY A 154 3.26 1.85 -22.03
C GLY A 154 4.51 2.74 -21.94
N ALA A 155 4.44 3.91 -22.58
CA ALA A 155 5.53 4.89 -22.66
C ALA A 155 5.52 5.94 -21.52
N GLU A 156 4.71 5.71 -20.49
CA GLU A 156 4.57 6.60 -19.34
C GLU A 156 4.87 5.86 -18.05
N ILE A 157 5.47 6.58 -17.12
CA ILE A 157 5.51 6.19 -15.72
C ILE A 157 4.59 7.08 -14.91
N TYR A 158 4.02 6.52 -13.86
CA TYR A 158 3.19 7.18 -12.88
C TYR A 158 3.85 7.07 -11.52
N GLY A 159 3.91 8.18 -10.81
CA GLY A 159 4.50 8.23 -9.49
C GLY A 159 3.60 8.86 -8.44
N PRO A 160 3.76 8.41 -7.19
CA PRO A 160 2.95 8.85 -6.07
C PRO A 160 3.49 10.14 -5.46
N GLN A 161 2.59 11.01 -4.99
CA GLN A 161 2.90 12.13 -4.10
C GLN A 161 1.90 12.21 -2.94
N PRO A 162 2.08 11.44 -1.87
CA PRO A 162 1.18 11.45 -0.72
C PRO A 162 1.49 12.58 0.27
N TYR A 163 2.72 13.11 0.24
CA TYR A 163 3.22 14.04 1.23
C TYR A 163 3.00 15.49 0.80
N PHE A 164 2.39 16.24 1.70
CA PHE A 164 2.34 17.70 1.63
C PHE A 164 3.18 18.29 2.76
N MET A 165 3.52 19.57 2.61
CA MET A 165 4.12 20.37 3.67
C MET A 165 3.03 21.07 4.47
N GLY A 166 3.31 21.38 5.75
CA GLY A 166 2.43 22.23 6.55
C GLY A 166 1.11 21.59 6.97
N HIS A 167 1.08 20.30 7.34
CA HIS A 167 -0.12 19.59 7.83
C HIS A 167 -1.01 20.42 8.75
N HIS A 168 -0.41 20.95 9.81
CA HIS A 168 -1.11 21.72 10.83
C HIS A 168 -1.54 23.11 10.36
N GLU A 169 -0.93 23.64 9.30
CA GLU A 169 -1.23 24.95 8.71
C GLU A 169 -2.31 24.89 7.63
N MET A 170 -2.46 23.74 6.95
CA MET A 170 -3.42 23.60 5.86
C MET A 170 -4.87 23.42 6.32
N ASP A 171 -5.83 23.91 5.55
CA ASP A 171 -7.25 23.66 5.72
C ASP A 171 -7.79 22.54 4.80
N LYS A 172 -9.09 22.24 4.92
CA LYS A 172 -9.74 21.18 4.14
C LYS A 172 -9.81 21.53 2.64
N GLU A 173 -9.93 22.81 2.30
CA GLU A 173 -9.96 23.31 0.93
C GLU A 173 -8.61 23.15 0.24
N GLN A 174 -7.51 23.29 0.99
CA GLN A 174 -6.14 23.12 0.50
C GLN A 174 -5.80 21.64 0.27
N ILE A 175 -6.13 20.74 1.20
CA ILE A 175 -5.84 19.31 1.00
C ILE A 175 -6.63 18.71 -0.18
N ALA A 176 -7.85 19.18 -0.41
CA ALA A 176 -8.69 18.79 -1.55
C ALA A 176 -8.13 19.24 -2.91
N LYS A 177 -7.06 20.05 -2.93
CA LYS A 177 -6.34 20.49 -4.13
C LYS A 177 -4.93 19.93 -4.23
N HIS A 178 -4.51 19.09 -3.28
CA HIS A 178 -3.18 18.48 -3.28
C HIS A 178 -3.13 17.31 -4.26
N GLN A 179 -2.38 17.46 -5.35
CA GLN A 179 -2.29 16.45 -6.40
C GLN A 179 -1.51 15.24 -5.92
N LEU A 180 -2.15 14.07 -6.00
CA LEU A 180 -1.58 12.81 -5.49
C LEU A 180 -0.76 12.07 -6.52
N VAL A 181 -0.92 12.37 -7.81
CA VAL A 181 -0.36 11.58 -8.91
C VAL A 181 0.30 12.49 -9.92
N PHE A 182 1.53 12.15 -10.30
CA PHE A 182 2.20 12.69 -11.48
C PHE A 182 2.46 11.58 -12.51
N SER A 183 2.66 11.96 -13.76
CA SER A 183 3.24 11.09 -14.77
C SER A 183 4.42 11.75 -15.47
N TYR A 184 5.28 10.91 -16.04
CA TYR A 184 6.34 11.31 -16.94
C TYR A 184 6.30 10.45 -18.20
N SER A 185 6.19 11.10 -19.36
CA SER A 185 6.28 10.48 -20.68
C SER A 185 7.73 10.53 -21.17
N PHE A 186 8.43 9.39 -21.23
CA PHE A 186 9.83 9.38 -21.64
C PHE A 186 10.04 9.47 -23.17
N GLY A 187 8.99 9.29 -23.99
CA GLY A 187 9.06 9.48 -25.44
C GLY A 187 9.08 10.96 -25.88
N ILE A 188 8.35 11.82 -25.17
CA ILE A 188 8.24 13.27 -25.43
C ILE A 188 8.83 14.13 -24.30
N GLU A 189 9.46 13.48 -23.33
CA GLU A 189 10.07 14.07 -22.13
C GLU A 189 9.18 15.08 -21.38
N THR A 190 7.90 14.77 -21.21
CA THR A 190 6.93 15.67 -20.58
C THR A 190 6.44 15.13 -19.24
N THR A 191 6.37 16.02 -18.24
CA THR A 191 5.80 15.77 -16.92
C THR A 191 4.38 16.31 -16.85
N SER A 192 3.47 15.62 -16.17
CA SER A 192 2.10 16.08 -15.92
C SER A 192 1.65 15.72 -14.52
N TRP A 193 1.01 16.66 -13.84
CA TRP A 193 0.33 16.40 -12.57
C TRP A 193 -1.17 16.25 -12.81
N HIS A 194 -1.75 15.17 -12.30
CA HIS A 194 -3.13 14.80 -12.58
C HIS A 194 -4.09 15.36 -11.53
N GLU A 195 -5.34 15.56 -11.91
CA GLU A 195 -6.40 16.03 -11.01
C GLU A 195 -6.95 14.86 -10.18
N VAL A 196 -6.08 14.37 -9.30
CA VAL A 196 -6.33 13.27 -8.36
C VAL A 196 -6.05 13.81 -6.97
N PHE A 197 -7.06 13.84 -6.12
CA PHE A 197 -7.03 14.53 -4.84
C PHE A 197 -7.63 13.66 -3.73
N TYR A 198 -7.39 13.99 -2.47
CA TYR A 198 -8.23 13.46 -1.40
C TYR A 198 -9.67 13.98 -1.55
N SER A 199 -10.64 13.23 -1.02
CA SER A 199 -12.03 13.69 -0.96
C SER A 199 -12.12 15.07 -0.30
N SER A 200 -13.02 15.93 -0.78
CA SER A 200 -13.30 17.21 -0.12
C SER A 200 -13.79 17.05 1.32
N THR A 201 -14.28 15.84 1.68
CA THR A 201 -14.75 15.47 3.02
C THR A 201 -13.69 14.76 3.87
N TYR A 202 -12.46 14.59 3.36
CA TYR A 202 -11.39 13.80 4.01
C TYR A 202 -11.09 14.25 5.45
N TRP A 203 -11.23 15.55 5.71
CA TRP A 203 -10.97 16.18 7.01
C TRP A 203 -12.22 16.72 7.72
N ASP A 204 -13.43 16.29 7.33
CA ASP A 204 -14.68 16.78 7.96
C ASP A 204 -14.76 16.45 9.46
N ASN A 205 -14.11 15.37 9.89
CA ASN A 205 -14.10 14.91 11.29
C ASN A 205 -12.79 15.22 12.03
N GLY A 206 -11.90 16.02 11.43
CA GLY A 206 -10.57 16.31 11.94
C GLY A 206 -9.47 15.95 10.95
N LYS A 207 -8.27 16.51 11.16
CA LYS A 207 -7.13 16.32 10.25
C LYS A 207 -6.56 14.92 10.36
N LYS A 208 -6.67 14.14 9.30
CA LYS A 208 -6.00 12.85 9.16
C LYS A 208 -4.60 13.02 8.59
N LEU A 209 -3.71 12.05 8.86
CA LEU A 209 -2.42 11.95 8.18
C LEU A 209 -2.61 11.63 6.68
N THR A 210 -1.56 11.80 5.88
CA THR A 210 -1.57 11.38 4.48
C THR A 210 -0.59 10.27 4.20
N ASP A 211 -1.16 9.12 3.90
CA ASP A 211 -0.48 8.05 3.21
C ASP A 211 -1.53 7.22 2.45
N TYR A 212 -1.10 6.53 1.42
CA TYR A 212 -1.93 5.61 0.65
C TYR A 212 -1.08 4.49 0.08
N SER A 213 -1.71 3.36 -0.24
CA SER A 213 -1.13 2.36 -1.13
C SER A 213 -1.79 2.46 -2.49
N TRP A 214 -1.13 2.00 -3.53
CA TRP A 214 -1.75 1.87 -4.83
C TRP A 214 -1.25 0.66 -5.60
N ASP A 215 -2.05 0.21 -6.56
CA ASP A 215 -1.63 -0.80 -7.52
C ASP A 215 -2.38 -0.60 -8.84
N GLU A 216 -1.92 -1.31 -9.87
CA GLU A 216 -2.42 -1.20 -11.24
C GLU A 216 -3.13 -2.47 -11.70
N ARG A 217 -4.25 -2.26 -12.40
CA ARG A 217 -4.99 -3.30 -13.12
C ARG A 217 -5.60 -2.71 -14.38
N ASP A 218 -5.28 -3.27 -15.54
CA ASP A 218 -5.84 -2.91 -16.85
C ASP A 218 -5.80 -1.41 -17.20
N GLY A 219 -4.64 -0.79 -17.01
CA GLY A 219 -4.39 0.63 -17.23
C GLY A 219 -5.05 1.54 -16.19
N LYS A 220 -5.55 0.99 -15.08
CA LYS A 220 -6.20 1.77 -14.02
C LYS A 220 -5.41 1.64 -12.73
N ILE A 221 -5.15 2.78 -12.11
CA ILE A 221 -4.43 2.87 -10.85
C ILE A 221 -5.44 3.06 -9.72
N TYR A 222 -5.43 2.13 -8.78
CA TYR A 222 -6.32 2.11 -7.62
C TYR A 222 -5.61 2.74 -6.45
N ILE A 223 -6.11 3.86 -5.96
CA ILE A 223 -5.50 4.66 -4.89
C ILE A 223 -6.28 4.41 -3.61
N ALA A 224 -5.63 3.75 -2.65
CA ALA A 224 -6.23 3.29 -1.40
C ALA A 224 -5.56 3.99 -0.19
N PRO A 225 -6.14 5.10 0.31
CA PRO A 225 -5.65 5.81 1.50
C PRO A 225 -5.56 4.93 2.75
N TYR A 226 -4.58 5.20 3.61
CA TYR A 226 -4.44 4.48 4.88
C TYR A 226 -5.46 4.95 5.93
N TYR A 227 -5.89 6.20 5.81
CA TYR A 227 -6.79 6.86 6.76
C TYR A 227 -8.16 7.19 6.15
N ASP A 228 -8.55 6.50 5.08
CA ASP A 228 -9.89 6.61 4.51
C ASP A 228 -10.48 5.27 4.06
N HIS A 229 -11.81 5.20 4.04
CA HIS A 229 -12.52 4.07 3.46
C HIS A 229 -12.57 4.15 1.94
N GLN A 230 -12.53 5.36 1.37
CA GLN A 230 -12.69 5.55 -0.06
C GLN A 230 -11.46 5.13 -0.84
N ILE A 231 -11.63 4.24 -1.83
CA ILE A 231 -10.62 3.92 -2.85
C ILE A 231 -11.02 4.61 -4.15
N GLN A 232 -10.08 5.34 -4.76
CA GLN A 232 -10.29 6.02 -6.04
C GLN A 232 -9.65 5.24 -7.18
N ILE A 233 -10.24 5.31 -8.37
CA ILE A 233 -9.74 4.66 -9.58
C ILE A 233 -9.37 5.73 -10.58
N PHE A 234 -8.07 5.87 -10.86
CA PHE A 234 -7.53 6.75 -11.90
C PHE A 234 -7.29 5.95 -13.17
N ASP A 235 -7.88 6.39 -14.29
CA ASP A 235 -7.73 5.74 -15.59
C ASP A 235 -6.60 6.43 -16.39
N SER A 236 -5.56 5.65 -16.73
CA SER A 236 -4.37 6.14 -17.41
C SER A 236 -4.64 6.61 -18.84
N ALA A 237 -5.68 6.09 -19.50
CA ALA A 237 -6.04 6.44 -20.87
C ALA A 237 -6.81 7.76 -20.91
N THR A 238 -7.74 7.97 -19.98
CA THR A 238 -8.54 9.22 -19.92
C THR A 238 -7.89 10.32 -19.08
N LYS A 239 -6.85 9.98 -18.30
CA LYS A 239 -6.14 10.87 -17.35
C LYS A 239 -7.09 11.46 -16.30
N ARG A 240 -8.08 10.69 -15.86
CA ARG A 240 -9.13 11.14 -14.92
C ARG A 240 -9.46 10.08 -13.89
N VAL A 241 -9.95 10.52 -12.74
CA VAL A 241 -10.62 9.64 -11.78
C VAL A 241 -11.98 9.23 -12.36
N VAL A 242 -12.20 7.94 -12.53
CA VAL A 242 -13.42 7.38 -13.14
C VAL A 242 -14.41 6.83 -12.12
N LYS A 243 -13.93 6.51 -10.90
CA LYS A 243 -14.76 5.96 -9.83
C LYS A 243 -14.14 6.24 -8.46
N GLY A 244 -14.99 6.33 -7.44
CA GLY A 244 -14.59 6.27 -6.03
C GLY A 244 -15.56 5.36 -5.27
N ASN A 245 -15.04 4.33 -4.61
CA ASN A 245 -15.84 3.37 -3.86
C ASN A 245 -15.54 3.50 -2.37
N GLU A 246 -16.58 3.49 -1.53
CA GLU A 246 -16.40 3.29 -0.10
C GLU A 246 -16.14 1.81 0.19
N VAL A 247 -14.94 1.50 0.66
CA VAL A 247 -14.48 0.12 0.93
C VAL A 247 -14.05 0.05 2.39
N LYS A 248 -15.02 -0.26 3.25
CA LYS A 248 -14.85 -0.23 4.71
C LYS A 248 -14.65 -1.63 5.29
N SER A 249 -13.65 -1.76 6.16
CA SER A 249 -13.42 -2.94 6.99
C SER A 249 -14.31 -2.94 8.22
N LEU A 250 -14.72 -4.13 8.65
CA LEU A 250 -15.40 -4.32 9.93
C LEU A 250 -14.52 -3.93 11.12
N TYR A 251 -13.19 -3.99 10.97
CA TYR A 251 -12.20 -3.74 12.02
C TYR A 251 -11.57 -2.34 11.97
N VAL A 252 -11.95 -1.49 11.02
CA VAL A 252 -11.44 -0.11 10.91
C VAL A 252 -12.58 0.87 11.08
N ASN A 253 -12.68 1.45 12.27
CA ASN A 253 -13.79 2.32 12.66
C ASN A 253 -13.33 3.68 13.23
N ARG A 254 -12.08 3.79 13.69
CA ARG A 254 -11.54 5.01 14.28
C ARG A 254 -10.12 5.30 13.78
N PHE A 255 -10.01 6.23 12.82
CA PHE A 255 -8.72 6.74 12.37
C PHE A 255 -8.05 7.65 13.40
N ASN A 256 -6.75 7.86 13.23
CA ASN A 256 -5.98 8.86 13.95
C ASN A 256 -6.31 10.27 13.44
N PHE A 257 -6.77 11.16 14.31
CA PHE A 257 -6.93 12.58 14.03
C PHE A 257 -5.83 13.37 14.73
N VAL A 258 -5.12 14.19 13.96
CA VAL A 258 -3.90 14.91 14.36
C VAL A 258 -4.12 16.41 14.13
N ASP A 259 -5.11 16.99 14.81
CA ASP A 259 -5.44 18.41 14.69
C ASP A 259 -4.35 19.32 15.28
N ASN A 260 -3.58 18.80 16.24
CA ASN A 260 -2.49 19.49 16.90
C ASN A 260 -1.18 18.70 16.77
N ILE A 261 -0.05 19.40 16.87
CA ILE A 261 1.27 18.76 16.92
C ILE A 261 1.36 17.98 18.25
N PRO A 262 1.63 16.66 18.23
CA PRO A 262 1.83 15.90 19.45
C PRO A 262 2.98 16.45 20.29
N SER A 263 2.88 16.36 21.61
CA SER A 263 3.90 16.86 22.55
C SER A 263 5.26 16.15 22.43
N GLY A 264 5.29 14.96 21.82
CA GLY A 264 6.51 14.22 21.54
C GLY A 264 6.24 12.87 20.86
N PHE A 265 7.31 12.11 20.64
CA PHE A 265 7.24 10.79 20.00
C PHE A 265 6.37 9.79 20.75
N GLU A 266 6.33 9.87 22.08
CA GLU A 266 5.53 8.95 22.89
C GLU A 266 4.03 9.11 22.62
N GLU A 267 3.53 10.35 22.69
CA GLU A 267 2.13 10.66 22.39
C GLU A 267 1.81 10.32 20.93
N ALA A 268 2.68 10.67 19.98
CA ALA A 268 2.47 10.36 18.58
C ALA A 268 2.35 8.84 18.33
N ASN A 269 3.27 8.04 18.90
CA ASN A 269 3.25 6.59 18.75
C ASN A 269 2.04 5.96 19.45
N ARG A 270 1.65 6.47 20.63
CA ARG A 270 0.45 6.01 21.34
C ARG A 270 -0.81 6.29 20.52
N ASN A 271 -0.95 7.48 19.95
CA ASN A 271 -2.09 7.83 19.09
C ASN A 271 -2.16 6.94 17.84
N ILE A 272 -1.03 6.60 17.22
CA ILE A 272 -0.97 5.67 16.08
C ILE A 272 -1.36 4.24 16.50
N LEU A 273 -0.89 3.78 17.65
CA LEU A 273 -1.14 2.43 18.15
C LEU A 273 -2.61 2.26 18.56
N GLU A 274 -3.19 3.25 19.23
CA GLU A 274 -4.57 3.27 19.67
C GLU A 274 -5.57 3.66 18.57
N SER A 275 -5.14 3.79 17.31
CA SER A 275 -6.02 4.04 16.17
C SER A 275 -6.01 2.90 15.15
N ASP A 276 -7.14 2.76 14.47
CA ASP A 276 -7.27 1.85 13.35
C ASP A 276 -6.70 2.52 12.09
N GLN A 277 -6.10 1.72 11.21
CA GLN A 277 -5.67 2.20 9.90
C GLN A 277 -5.72 1.07 8.87
N TYR A 278 -5.79 1.43 7.59
CA TYR A 278 -5.44 0.52 6.53
C TYR A 278 -3.93 0.49 6.32
N GLY A 279 -3.49 -0.48 5.53
CA GLY A 279 -2.11 -0.62 5.10
C GLY A 279 -2.03 -0.97 3.62
N PRO A 280 -1.03 -1.76 3.23
CA PRO A 280 -0.77 -2.13 1.85
C PRO A 280 -2.01 -2.63 1.10
N PHE A 281 -2.12 -2.22 -0.16
CA PHE A 281 -3.17 -2.57 -1.11
C PHE A 281 -2.50 -3.15 -2.34
N VAL A 282 -2.78 -4.41 -2.67
CA VAL A 282 -2.07 -5.17 -3.71
C VAL A 282 -3.07 -5.89 -4.60
N TYR A 283 -2.83 -5.84 -5.91
CA TYR A 283 -3.60 -6.56 -6.91
C TYR A 283 -3.04 -7.97 -7.12
N ASP A 284 -3.93 -8.95 -7.10
CA ASP A 284 -3.66 -10.34 -7.44
C ASP A 284 -4.03 -10.64 -8.88
N ARG A 285 -3.07 -10.47 -9.78
CA ARG A 285 -3.24 -10.70 -11.22
C ARG A 285 -3.62 -12.14 -11.60
N PHE A 286 -3.41 -13.11 -10.72
CA PHE A 286 -3.64 -14.53 -11.03
C PHE A 286 -5.03 -14.99 -10.60
N ARG A 287 -5.65 -14.31 -9.62
CA ARG A 287 -7.02 -14.57 -9.17
C ARG A 287 -8.00 -13.45 -9.50
N ASP A 288 -7.51 -12.33 -10.03
CA ASP A 288 -8.29 -11.13 -10.31
C ASP A 288 -8.99 -10.55 -9.06
N LEU A 289 -8.22 -10.42 -7.99
CA LEU A 289 -8.69 -9.93 -6.68
C LEU A 289 -7.78 -8.80 -6.18
N PHE A 290 -8.27 -7.99 -5.25
CA PHE A 290 -7.42 -7.10 -4.46
C PHE A 290 -7.35 -7.53 -3.01
N TYR A 291 -6.17 -7.37 -2.42
CA TYR A 291 -5.94 -7.52 -0.99
C TYR A 291 -5.67 -6.17 -0.37
N ARG A 292 -6.37 -5.84 0.72
CA ARG A 292 -6.11 -4.64 1.52
C ARG A 292 -5.82 -5.05 2.95
N VAL A 293 -4.64 -4.65 3.45
CA VAL A 293 -4.31 -4.84 4.86
C VAL A 293 -5.16 -3.88 5.69
N PHE A 294 -5.73 -4.39 6.77
CA PHE A 294 -6.28 -3.56 7.85
C PHE A 294 -5.53 -3.83 9.14
N ILE A 295 -5.40 -2.78 9.95
CA ILE A 295 -4.59 -2.78 11.16
C ILE A 295 -5.44 -2.17 12.27
N PRO A 296 -6.09 -3.02 13.10
CA PRO A 296 -6.90 -2.56 14.21
C PRO A 296 -6.07 -1.83 15.26
N SER A 297 -6.71 -0.93 15.99
CA SER A 297 -6.15 -0.29 17.18
C SER A 297 -5.76 -1.33 18.24
N TYR A 298 -4.73 -0.99 19.00
CA TYR A 298 -4.27 -1.76 20.14
C TYR A 298 -4.11 -0.82 21.33
N LYS A 299 -4.69 -1.21 22.46
CA LYS A 299 -4.46 -0.57 23.74
C LYS A 299 -3.83 -1.59 24.68
N SER A 300 -2.70 -1.23 25.25
CA SER A 300 -2.03 -2.06 26.25
C SER A 300 -2.74 -1.94 27.59
N ASP A 301 -2.83 -3.05 28.33
CA ASP A 301 -3.34 -3.06 29.71
C ASP A 301 -2.34 -2.46 30.71
N SER A 302 -1.06 -2.43 30.34
CA SER A 302 0.02 -1.79 31.10
C SER A 302 0.58 -0.58 30.36
N GLU A 303 1.15 0.36 31.12
CA GLU A 303 1.93 1.45 30.53
C GLU A 303 3.11 0.87 29.74
N LEU A 304 3.25 1.36 28.50
CA LEU A 304 4.35 1.02 27.61
C LEU A 304 5.42 2.10 27.71
N SER A 305 6.67 1.68 27.75
CA SER A 305 7.81 2.58 27.55
C SER A 305 7.81 3.17 26.13
N SER A 306 8.53 4.29 25.96
CA SER A 306 8.75 4.89 24.65
C SER A 306 9.37 3.94 23.63
N GLU A 307 10.18 2.98 24.07
CA GLU A 307 10.82 1.97 23.22
C GLU A 307 9.81 0.90 22.77
N GLU A 308 9.01 0.36 23.69
CA GLU A 308 7.94 -0.60 23.38
C GLU A 308 6.90 0.01 22.42
N LEU A 309 6.53 1.28 22.63
CA LEU A 309 5.64 2.00 21.72
C LEU A 309 6.22 2.06 20.31
N ARG A 310 7.52 2.34 20.17
CA ARG A 310 8.20 2.37 18.86
C ARG A 310 8.18 0.99 18.20
N PHE A 311 8.46 -0.07 18.95
CA PHE A 311 8.43 -1.43 18.41
C PHE A 311 7.02 -1.85 18.00
N PHE A 312 5.99 -1.55 18.79
CA PHE A 312 4.60 -1.90 18.45
C PHE A 312 4.05 -1.07 17.30
N VAL A 313 4.50 0.18 17.11
CA VAL A 313 4.14 0.96 15.91
C VAL A 313 4.79 0.38 14.66
N ARG A 314 6.08 -0.03 14.73
CA ARG A 314 6.80 -0.64 13.61
C ARG A 314 6.26 -2.03 13.24
N SER A 315 5.93 -2.82 14.26
CA SER A 315 5.52 -4.22 14.18
C SER A 315 4.20 -4.38 14.93
N ARG A 316 3.10 -4.04 14.24
CA ARG A 316 1.76 -3.91 14.83
C ARG A 316 1.30 -5.22 15.51
N PRO A 317 0.62 -5.13 16.68
CA PRO A 317 0.10 -6.31 17.37
C PRO A 317 -0.95 -7.10 16.60
N TYR A 318 -1.86 -6.41 15.91
CA TYR A 318 -2.92 -7.05 15.15
C TYR A 318 -2.93 -6.52 13.73
N ALA A 319 -3.21 -7.43 12.81
CA ALA A 319 -3.42 -7.12 11.41
C ALA A 319 -4.38 -8.13 10.79
N GLY A 320 -4.95 -7.77 9.66
CA GLY A 320 -5.78 -8.65 8.86
C GLY A 320 -5.76 -8.29 7.39
N ILE A 321 -6.32 -9.17 6.58
CA ILE A 321 -6.45 -9.01 5.14
C ILE A 321 -7.93 -8.97 4.79
N MET A 322 -8.31 -7.90 4.10
CA MET A 322 -9.58 -7.78 3.40
C MET A 322 -9.38 -8.20 1.95
N VAL A 323 -10.30 -9.05 1.46
CA VAL A 323 -10.31 -9.53 0.07
C VAL A 323 -11.44 -8.86 -0.68
N LEU A 324 -11.12 -8.33 -1.86
CA LEU A 324 -12.04 -7.60 -2.72
C LEU A 324 -12.08 -8.20 -4.12
N ASP A 325 -13.23 -8.14 -4.78
CA ASP A 325 -13.31 -8.42 -6.22
C ASP A 325 -12.80 -7.24 -7.07
N SER A 326 -12.80 -7.43 -8.40
CA SER A 326 -12.38 -6.44 -9.40
C SER A 326 -13.18 -5.14 -9.35
N GLU A 327 -14.41 -5.17 -8.83
CA GLU A 327 -15.29 -4.02 -8.66
C GLU A 327 -15.15 -3.34 -7.29
N LEU A 328 -14.27 -3.86 -6.43
CA LEU A 328 -13.99 -3.47 -5.05
C LEU A 328 -15.13 -3.79 -4.06
N ASN A 329 -15.94 -4.81 -4.32
CA ASN A 329 -16.86 -5.34 -3.31
C ASN A 329 -16.08 -6.22 -2.33
N VAL A 330 -16.39 -6.10 -1.03
CA VAL A 330 -15.78 -6.92 0.02
C VAL A 330 -16.29 -8.36 -0.06
N LEU A 331 -15.40 -9.30 -0.32
CA LEU A 331 -15.69 -10.74 -0.36
C LEU A 331 -15.54 -11.38 1.02
N GLY A 332 -14.62 -10.87 1.83
CA GLY A 332 -14.45 -11.26 3.23
C GLY A 332 -13.19 -10.67 3.86
N GLU A 333 -13.03 -10.92 5.15
CA GLU A 333 -11.91 -10.42 5.96
C GLU A 333 -11.38 -11.54 6.86
N HIS A 334 -10.06 -11.61 7.00
CA HIS A 334 -9.38 -12.50 7.94
C HIS A 334 -8.50 -11.69 8.87
N ILE A 335 -8.66 -11.84 10.18
CA ILE A 335 -7.79 -11.26 11.19
C ILE A 335 -6.83 -12.34 11.71
N PHE A 336 -5.56 -12.00 11.78
CA PHE A 336 -4.51 -12.88 12.27
C PHE A 336 -4.36 -12.80 13.79
N ASP A 337 -3.73 -13.83 14.36
CA ASP A 337 -3.36 -13.83 15.76
C ASP A 337 -2.31 -12.75 16.06
N LYS A 338 -2.14 -12.44 17.35
CA LYS A 338 -1.28 -11.36 17.81
C LYS A 338 0.16 -11.58 17.31
N PHE A 339 0.72 -10.58 16.64
CA PHE A 339 2.06 -10.57 16.04
C PHE A 339 2.31 -11.66 14.98
N GLU A 340 1.28 -12.34 14.47
CA GLU A 340 1.47 -13.47 13.56
C GLU A 340 2.07 -13.05 12.22
N ILE A 341 1.70 -11.88 11.70
CA ILE A 341 2.21 -11.34 10.43
C ILE A 341 2.83 -9.95 10.61
N HIS A 342 3.76 -9.59 9.72
CA HIS A 342 4.26 -8.24 9.56
C HIS A 342 3.41 -7.46 8.55
N PRO A 343 2.64 -6.44 8.96
CA PRO A 343 1.61 -5.85 8.09
C PRO A 343 2.06 -4.64 7.29
N SER A 344 3.28 -4.15 7.49
CA SER A 344 3.71 -2.88 6.92
C SER A 344 4.50 -3.03 5.63
N THR A 345 5.31 -4.07 5.47
CA THR A 345 6.15 -4.34 4.27
C THR A 345 6.24 -5.82 3.94
N ASN A 346 6.97 -6.17 2.87
CA ASN A 346 7.36 -7.56 2.57
C ASN A 346 6.18 -8.53 2.38
N MET A 347 5.16 -8.09 1.64
CA MET A 347 4.02 -8.89 1.20
C MET A 347 3.92 -8.80 -0.32
N PHE A 348 3.60 -9.91 -0.98
CA PHE A 348 3.52 -9.96 -2.44
C PHE A 348 2.63 -11.10 -2.93
N VAL A 349 2.19 -10.99 -4.18
CA VAL A 349 1.40 -12.01 -4.86
C VAL A 349 2.32 -12.85 -5.76
N GLY A 350 2.18 -14.16 -5.69
CA GLY A 350 2.76 -15.11 -6.66
C GLY A 350 1.72 -16.13 -7.12
N GLU A 351 2.09 -17.03 -8.03
CA GLU A 351 1.18 -18.04 -8.62
C GLU A 351 0.45 -18.92 -7.59
N LYS A 352 1.10 -19.17 -6.45
CA LYS A 352 0.53 -19.98 -5.38
C LYS A 352 -0.45 -19.24 -4.48
N GLY A 353 -0.37 -17.92 -4.34
CA GLY A 353 -1.23 -17.19 -3.41
C GLY A 353 -0.66 -15.83 -3.02
N LEU A 354 -1.18 -15.30 -1.91
CA LEU A 354 -0.64 -14.14 -1.22
C LEU A 354 0.44 -14.62 -0.24
N TYR A 355 1.65 -14.09 -0.38
CA TYR A 355 2.78 -14.36 0.51
C TYR A 355 2.82 -13.28 1.59
N LEU A 356 2.63 -13.70 2.83
CA LEU A 356 2.60 -12.85 4.02
C LEU A 356 3.89 -13.04 4.81
N SER A 357 4.60 -11.95 5.12
CA SER A 357 5.77 -12.01 6.00
C SER A 357 5.38 -12.41 7.41
N LEU A 358 6.03 -13.45 7.94
CA LEU A 358 5.96 -13.89 9.33
C LEU A 358 7.05 -13.24 10.20
N ASN A 359 7.83 -12.30 9.64
CA ASN A 359 8.94 -11.64 10.33
C ASN A 359 8.46 -10.47 11.20
N ASN A 360 7.34 -10.60 11.91
CA ASN A 360 6.98 -9.62 12.93
C ASN A 360 8.00 -9.71 14.08
N GLU A 361 8.65 -8.59 14.39
CA GLU A 361 9.78 -8.56 15.35
C GLU A 361 9.37 -8.91 16.79
N ASN A 362 8.08 -8.85 17.10
CA ASN A 362 7.54 -9.23 18.41
C ASN A 362 7.00 -10.67 18.44
N HIS A 363 7.07 -11.40 17.33
CA HIS A 363 6.68 -12.81 17.30
C HIS A 363 7.77 -13.68 17.98
N PRO A 364 7.41 -14.69 18.79
CA PRO A 364 8.40 -15.55 19.47
C PRO A 364 9.42 -16.23 18.55
N ASP A 365 8.97 -16.60 17.35
CA ASP A 365 9.81 -17.25 16.34
C ASP A 365 10.54 -16.24 15.41
N TYR A 366 10.58 -14.95 15.75
CA TYR A 366 11.30 -13.96 14.95
C TYR A 366 12.77 -14.34 14.83
N ASP A 367 13.27 -14.36 13.60
CA ASP A 367 14.69 -14.58 13.29
C ASP A 367 15.09 -13.61 12.17
N GLU A 368 16.03 -12.72 12.48
CA GLU A 368 16.57 -11.73 11.55
C GLU A 368 17.42 -12.34 10.42
N ASN A 369 17.74 -13.64 10.49
CA ASN A 369 18.53 -14.34 9.49
C ASN A 369 17.67 -15.15 8.51
N HIS A 370 16.34 -15.14 8.66
CA HIS A 370 15.44 -15.89 7.80
C HIS A 370 14.32 -15.02 7.27
N PHE A 371 14.17 -14.97 5.95
CA PHE A 371 12.91 -14.54 5.37
C PHE A 371 11.88 -15.64 5.61
N ARG A 372 10.78 -15.33 6.30
CA ARG A 372 9.73 -16.26 6.66
C ARG A 372 8.42 -15.81 6.04
N TYR A 373 7.78 -16.69 5.30
CA TYR A 373 6.53 -16.39 4.62
C TYR A 373 5.49 -17.48 4.88
N ARG A 374 4.23 -17.06 4.98
CA ARG A 374 3.09 -17.95 4.79
C ARG A 374 2.42 -17.62 3.47
N VAL A 375 2.18 -18.64 2.67
CA VAL A 375 1.41 -18.53 1.43
C VAL A 375 -0.02 -18.89 1.72
N VAL A 376 -0.95 -17.97 1.44
CA VAL A 376 -2.37 -18.15 1.70
C VAL A 376 -3.21 -17.98 0.45
N ARG A 377 -4.35 -18.67 0.45
CA ARG A 377 -5.48 -18.43 -0.47
C ARG A 377 -6.73 -18.17 0.34
N PHE A 378 -7.71 -17.55 -0.30
CA PHE A 378 -9.00 -17.28 0.30
C PHE A 378 -10.08 -17.96 -0.53
N ASP A 379 -10.70 -18.98 0.06
CA ASP A 379 -11.84 -19.67 -0.53
C ASP A 379 -13.09 -18.86 -0.26
N ILE A 380 -13.82 -18.58 -1.34
CA ILE A 380 -15.08 -17.86 -1.33
C ILE A 380 -16.11 -18.85 -1.87
N GLU A 381 -16.70 -19.65 -0.98
CA GLU A 381 -17.77 -20.57 -1.38
C GLU A 381 -19.08 -19.80 -1.57
N GLU A 382 -19.75 -20.01 -2.71
CA GLU A 382 -21.02 -19.38 -3.08
C GLU A 382 -22.24 -19.86 -2.26
#